data_AF-A0A2N8M5V8-F1
#
_entry.id   AF-A0A2N8M5V8-F1
#
_cell.length_a   1.000
_cell.length_b   1.000
_cell.length_c   1.000
_cell.angle_alpha   90.00
_cell.angle_beta   90.00
_cell.angle_gamma   90.00
#
_symmetry.space_group_name_H-M   'P 1'
#
loop_
_entity.id
_entity.type
_entity.pdbx_description
1 polymer ?
#
loop_
_entity_poly.entity_id
_entity_poly.type
_entity_poly.pdbx_seq_one_letter_code
_entity_poly.pdbx_strand_id
1 'polypeptide(L)'
;MTTNAYLWGWFAYLLGCAGVLFVWWWLTRPLAVWAKVPLRIVLAALLVTPWSVSPEHDEWAPAWVVSLFDGLAQEDISLWRAGGPLLGMLAVALVVACLEVWRQRRKIAVQ
;
A
#
# COMPACT_ATOMS: atom_id res chain seq x y z
N MET A 1 0.13 15.61 19.16
CA MET A 1 -1.29 15.67 18.70
C MET A 1 -2.21 15.20 19.82
N THR A 2 -3.51 15.50 19.80
CA THR A 2 -4.44 14.76 20.69
C THR A 2 -4.70 13.38 20.09
N THR A 3 -4.81 12.35 20.91
CA THR A 3 -5.10 10.97 20.45
C THR A 3 -6.33 10.92 19.55
N ASN A 4 -7.35 11.73 19.85
CA ASN A 4 -8.56 11.82 19.05
C ASN A 4 -8.28 12.33 17.63
N ALA A 5 -7.48 13.40 17.48
CA ALA A 5 -7.13 13.94 16.16
C ALA A 5 -6.33 12.92 15.32
N TYR A 6 -5.42 12.17 15.95
CA TYR A 6 -4.67 11.10 15.29
C TYR A 6 -5.60 9.98 14.78
N LEU A 7 -6.54 9.52 15.60
CA LEU A 7 -7.51 8.50 15.21
C LEU A 7 -8.42 8.97 14.07
N TRP A 8 -8.87 10.23 14.10
CA TRP A 8 -9.63 10.82 13.01
C TRP A 8 -8.82 10.95 11.71
N GLY A 9 -7.52 11.23 11.81
CA GLY A 9 -6.62 11.22 10.66
C GLY A 9 -6.55 9.85 9.99
N TRP A 10 -6.36 8.79 10.77
CA TRP A 10 -6.38 7.42 10.26
C TRP A 10 -7.75 7.02 9.71
N PHE A 11 -8.84 7.39 10.39
CA PHE A 11 -10.20 7.12 9.91
C PHE A 11 -10.43 7.75 8.53
N ALA A 12 -10.13 9.04 8.38
CA ALA A 12 -10.27 9.76 7.11
C ALA A 12 -9.38 9.14 6.02
N TYR A 13 -8.14 8.78 6.36
CA TYR A 13 -7.21 8.15 5.43
C TYR A 13 -7.70 6.79 4.95
N LEU A 14 -8.12 5.91 5.85
CA LEU A 14 -8.62 4.57 5.51
C LEU A 14 -9.92 4.62 4.73
N LEU A 15 -10.81 5.57 5.05
CA LEU A 15 -12.02 5.82 4.29
C LEU A 15 -11.68 6.26 2.85
N GLY A 16 -10.70 7.14 2.68
CA GLY A 16 -10.17 7.52 1.37
C GLY A 16 -9.59 6.33 0.61
N CYS A 17 -8.77 5.50 1.27
CA CYS A 17 -8.21 4.29 0.69
C CYS A 17 -9.30 3.32 0.22
N ALA A 18 -10.36 3.13 1.01
CA ALA A 18 -11.49 2.29 0.62
C ALA A 18 -12.16 2.82 -0.66
N GLY A 19 -12.37 4.14 -0.77
CA GLY A 19 -12.89 4.77 -1.98
C GLY A 19 -11.97 4.57 -3.19
N VAL A 20 -10.67 4.81 -3.04
CA VAL A 20 -9.66 4.61 -4.10
C VAL A 20 -9.64 3.15 -4.56
N LEU A 21 -9.58 2.19 -3.62
CA LEU A 21 -9.58 0.76 -3.93
C LEU A 21 -10.89 0.32 -4.60
N PHE A 22 -12.03 0.89 -4.21
CA PHE A 22 -13.32 0.59 -4.84
C PHE A 22 -13.35 1.04 -6.30
N VAL A 23 -12.94 2.28 -6.58
CA VAL A 23 -12.86 2.82 -7.95
C VAL A 23 -11.83 2.04 -8.76
N TRP A 24 -10.64 1.76 -8.18
CA TRP A 24 -9.60 0.96 -8.81
C TRP A 24 -10.09 -0.44 -9.15
N TRP A 25 -10.85 -1.06 -8.25
CA TRP A 25 -11.45 -2.36 -8.48
C TRP A 25 -12.37 -2.33 -9.70
N TRP A 26 -13.22 -1.32 -9.82
CA TRP A 26 -14.12 -1.13 -10.97
C TRP A 26 -13.34 -0.92 -12.27
N LEU A 27 -12.33 -0.03 -12.26
CA LEU A 27 -11.50 0.28 -13.42
C LEU A 27 -10.70 -0.94 -13.92
N THR A 28 -10.24 -1.81 -13.01
CA THR A 28 -9.45 -3.01 -13.34
C THR A 28 -10.31 -4.23 -13.68
N ARG A 29 -11.65 -4.13 -13.65
CA ARG A 29 -12.56 -5.26 -14.01
C ARG A 29 -12.35 -5.84 -15.41
N PRO A 30 -12.20 -5.05 -16.49
CA PRO A 30 -12.07 -5.58 -17.85
C PRO A 30 -10.68 -6.16 -18.13
N LEU A 31 -9.71 -5.93 -17.25
CA LEU A 31 -8.34 -6.42 -17.45
C LEU A 31 -8.27 -7.94 -17.29
N ALA A 32 -7.36 -8.55 -18.04
CA ALA A 32 -7.06 -9.97 -17.90
C ALA A 32 -6.57 -10.28 -16.46
N VAL A 33 -6.82 -11.52 -16.00
CA VAL A 33 -6.49 -11.98 -14.65
C VAL A 33 -5.04 -11.69 -14.26
N TRP A 34 -4.12 -11.92 -15.19
CA TRP A 34 -2.68 -11.75 -14.96
C TRP A 34 -2.26 -10.30 -14.73
N ALA A 35 -3.04 -9.30 -15.21
CA ALA A 35 -2.77 -7.89 -14.99
C ALA A 35 -3.59 -7.32 -13.82
N LYS A 36 -4.88 -7.71 -13.71
CA LYS A 36 -5.77 -7.19 -12.67
C LYS A 36 -5.35 -7.57 -11.25
N VAL A 37 -4.84 -8.80 -11.06
CA VAL A 37 -4.48 -9.32 -9.73
C VAL A 37 -3.24 -8.59 -9.17
N PRO A 38 -2.11 -8.49 -9.91
CA PRO A 38 -0.98 -7.69 -9.45
C PRO A 38 -1.32 -6.23 -9.18
N LEU A 39 -2.05 -5.57 -10.09
CA LEU A 39 -2.41 -4.15 -9.92
C LEU A 39 -3.21 -3.87 -8.64
N ARG A 40 -4.11 -4.78 -8.27
CA ARG A 40 -4.93 -4.62 -7.05
C ARG A 40 -4.11 -4.87 -5.78
N ILE A 41 -3.28 -5.91 -5.79
CA ILE A 41 -2.47 -6.29 -4.62
C ILE A 41 -1.39 -5.24 -4.36
N VAL A 42 -0.70 -4.78 -5.41
CA VAL A 42 0.34 -3.75 -5.30
C VAL A 42 -0.24 -2.43 -4.82
N LEU A 43 -1.38 -1.97 -5.37
CA LEU A 43 -1.99 -0.73 -4.91
C LEU A 43 -2.48 -0.84 -3.45
N ALA A 44 -3.08 -1.97 -3.06
CA ALA A 44 -3.49 -2.19 -1.68
C ALA A 44 -2.28 -2.17 -0.73
N ALA A 45 -1.17 -2.83 -1.09
CA ALA A 45 0.05 -2.79 -0.30
C ALA A 45 0.61 -1.36 -0.21
N LEU A 46 0.65 -0.61 -1.31
CA LEU A 46 1.13 0.77 -1.34
C LEU A 46 0.35 1.65 -0.35
N LEU A 47 -0.99 1.55 -0.35
CA LEU A 47 -1.85 2.40 0.47
C LEU A 47 -1.89 2.00 1.94
N VAL A 48 -1.84 0.70 2.25
CA VAL A 48 -2.16 0.21 3.61
C VAL A 48 -0.90 -0.07 4.44
N THR A 49 0.30 -0.11 3.84
CA THR A 49 1.54 -0.34 4.60
C THR A 49 1.82 0.83 5.54
N PRO A 50 1.81 0.64 6.87
CA PRO A 50 2.14 1.71 7.80
C PRO A 50 3.64 1.71 8.13
N TRP A 51 4.16 2.86 8.54
CA TRP A 51 5.52 3.05 9.07
C TRP A 51 5.54 4.15 10.12
N SER A 52 6.56 4.15 10.98
CA SER A 52 6.74 5.17 12.02
C SER A 52 7.00 6.55 11.38
N VAL A 53 6.27 7.57 11.84
CA VAL A 53 6.40 8.95 11.34
C VAL A 53 7.77 9.52 11.66
N SER A 54 8.32 9.22 12.84
CA SER A 54 9.64 9.67 13.24
C SER A 54 10.31 8.64 14.15
N PRO A 55 11.65 8.54 14.16
CA PRO A 55 12.36 7.64 15.07
C PRO A 55 12.09 7.90 16.56
N GLU A 56 11.62 9.10 16.89
CA GLU A 56 11.48 9.60 18.26
C GLU A 56 10.03 9.54 18.78
N HIS A 57 9.08 9.24 17.90
CA HIS A 57 7.66 9.20 18.23
C HIS A 57 7.01 7.88 17.80
N ASP A 58 6.14 7.35 18.66
CA ASP A 58 5.39 6.11 18.44
C ASP A 58 4.19 6.26 17.50
N GLU A 59 4.03 7.42 16.85
CA GLU A 59 2.95 7.66 15.89
C GLU A 59 3.28 7.04 14.53
N TRP A 60 2.28 6.41 13.91
CA TRP A 60 2.42 5.71 12.64
C TRP A 60 1.64 6.46 11.56
N ALA A 61 2.14 6.40 10.33
CA ALA A 61 1.46 6.92 9.15
C ALA A 61 1.70 5.97 7.96
N PRO A 62 0.97 6.14 6.84
CA PRO A 62 1.19 5.32 5.66
C PRO A 62 2.62 5.52 5.12
N ALA A 63 3.33 4.42 4.87
CA ALA A 63 4.75 4.44 4.53
C ALA A 63 5.06 5.26 3.26
N TRP A 64 4.14 5.29 2.30
CA TRP A 64 4.30 6.12 1.09
C TRP A 64 4.21 7.62 1.40
N VAL A 65 3.35 8.02 2.34
CA VAL A 65 3.26 9.41 2.81
C VAL A 65 4.50 9.79 3.58
N VAL A 66 4.95 8.93 4.50
CA VAL A 66 6.17 9.17 5.28
C VAL A 66 7.40 9.26 4.36
N SER A 67 7.55 8.36 3.39
CA SER A 67 8.68 8.39 2.46
C SER A 67 8.68 9.65 1.60
N LEU A 68 7.50 10.08 1.14
CA LEU A 68 7.36 11.32 0.38
C LEU A 68 7.66 12.56 1.23
N PHE A 69 7.16 12.58 2.47
CA PHE A 69 7.41 13.67 3.41
C PHE A 69 8.90 13.75 3.79
N ASP A 70 9.52 12.63 4.15
CA ASP A 70 10.95 12.54 4.44
C ASP A 70 11.78 13.01 3.24
N GLY A 71 11.42 12.60 2.01
CA GLY A 71 12.21 12.95 0.82
C GLY A 71 11.99 14.35 0.25
N LEU A 72 10.82 14.96 0.45
CA LEU A 72 10.49 16.27 -0.14
C LEU A 72 10.49 17.43 0.85
N ALA A 73 10.25 17.16 2.14
CA ALA A 73 10.06 18.19 3.15
C ALA A 73 11.14 18.18 4.24
N GLN A 74 11.98 17.15 4.32
CA GLN A 74 13.04 17.04 5.32
C GLN A 74 14.41 16.95 4.63
N GLU A 75 15.37 17.77 5.06
CA GLU A 75 16.74 17.73 4.51
C GLU A 75 17.61 16.70 5.23
N ASP A 76 17.34 16.45 6.52
CA ASP A 76 18.16 15.60 7.38
C ASP A 76 17.67 14.15 7.50
N ILE A 77 16.47 13.84 6.99
CA ILE A 77 15.87 12.50 7.07
C ILE A 77 15.83 11.85 5.68
N SER A 78 16.38 10.64 5.58
CA SER A 78 16.41 9.91 4.31
C SER A 78 15.04 9.35 3.91
N LEU A 79 14.62 9.59 2.66
CA LEU A 79 13.43 8.99 2.04
C LEU A 79 13.38 7.45 2.13
N TRP A 80 14.56 6.81 2.19
CA TRP A 80 14.73 5.37 2.27
C TRP A 80 14.32 4.78 3.62
N ARG A 81 14.22 5.62 4.66
CA ARG A 81 13.78 5.19 6.00
C ARG A 81 12.42 4.51 5.96
N ALA A 82 11.45 5.16 5.31
CA ALA A 82 10.13 4.58 5.06
C ALA A 82 10.02 3.93 3.67
N GLY A 83 10.77 4.43 2.69
CA GLY A 83 10.76 3.92 1.31
C GLY A 83 11.32 2.50 1.18
N GLY A 84 12.37 2.16 1.92
CA GLY A 84 12.98 0.82 1.90
C GLY A 84 12.01 -0.27 2.36
N PRO A 85 11.43 -0.17 3.57
CA PRO A 85 10.40 -1.09 4.04
C PRO A 85 9.18 -1.16 3.11
N LEU A 86 8.74 -0.01 2.57
CA LEU A 86 7.65 0.02 1.60
C LEU A 86 7.99 -0.79 0.34
N LEU A 87 9.17 -0.61 -0.25
CA LEU A 87 9.59 -1.40 -1.41
C LEU A 87 9.71 -2.89 -1.07
N GLY A 88 10.17 -3.24 0.13
CA GLY A 88 10.15 -4.61 0.63
C GLY A 88 8.74 -5.20 0.65
N MET A 89 7.76 -4.44 1.16
CA MET A 89 6.36 -4.85 1.17
C MET A 89 5.76 -4.94 -0.23
N LEU A 90 6.14 -4.04 -1.15
CA LEU A 90 5.73 -4.12 -2.56
C LEU A 90 6.33 -5.36 -3.25
N ALA A 91 7.56 -5.74 -2.93
CA ALA A 91 8.16 -6.99 -3.43
C ALA A 91 7.40 -8.22 -2.92
N VAL A 92 7.05 -8.25 -1.63
CA VAL A 92 6.19 -9.30 -1.05
C VAL A 92 4.82 -9.32 -1.74
N ALA A 93 4.21 -8.15 -1.95
CA ALA A 93 2.93 -8.02 -2.65
C ALA A 93 2.99 -8.57 -4.09
N LEU A 94 4.09 -8.35 -4.80
CA LEU A 94 4.31 -8.92 -6.14
C LEU A 94 4.44 -10.44 -6.09
N VAL A 95 5.17 -10.99 -5.12
CA VAL A 95 5.28 -12.45 -4.94
C VAL A 95 3.89 -13.05 -4.70
N VAL A 96 3.10 -12.46 -3.80
CA VAL A 96 1.73 -12.89 -3.52
C VAL A 96 0.86 -12.80 -4.78
N ALA A 97 1.00 -11.74 -5.57
CA ALA A 97 0.26 -11.60 -6.82
C ALA A 97 0.64 -12.67 -7.85
N CYS A 98 1.92 -12.99 -8.01
CA CYS A 98 2.39 -14.06 -8.87
C CYS A 98 1.83 -15.42 -8.45
N LEU A 99 1.85 -15.72 -7.14
CA LEU A 99 1.28 -16.94 -6.59
C LEU A 99 -0.23 -17.03 -6.85
N GLU A 100 -0.96 -15.93 -6.69
CA GLU A 100 -2.40 -15.89 -6.91
C GLU A 100 -2.76 -16.05 -8.40
N VAL A 101 -2.02 -15.41 -9.30
CA VAL A 101 -2.18 -15.60 -10.75
C VAL A 101 -1.90 -17.05 -11.13
N TRP A 102 -0.83 -17.65 -10.60
CA TRP A 102 -0.51 -19.05 -10.84
C TRP A 102 -1.59 -20.00 -10.33
N ARG A 103 -2.12 -19.76 -9.12
CA ARG A 103 -3.24 -20.51 -8.54
C ARG A 103 -4.49 -20.43 -9.42
N GLN A 104 -4.82 -19.25 -9.94
CA GLN A 104 -5.98 -19.08 -10.83
C GLN A 104 -5.79 -19.77 -12.19
N ARG A 105 -4.59 -19.71 -12.78
CA ARG A 105 -4.28 -20.44 -14.02
C ARG A 105 -4.41 -21.96 -13.86
N ARG A 106 -3.97 -22.51 -12.71
CA ARG A 106 -4.11 -23.94 -12.44
C ARG A 106 -5.58 -24.39 -12.29
N LYS A 107 -6.45 -23.55 -11.73
CA LYS A 107 -7.89 -23.84 -11.64
C LYS A 107 -8.55 -23.90 -13.02
N ILE A 108 -8.17 -23.00 -13.93
CA ILE A 108 -8.71 -22.97 -15.29
C ILE A 108 -8.25 -24.17 -16.11
N ALA A 109 -7.03 -24.69 -15.89
CA ALA A 109 -6.50 -25.83 -16.63
C ALA A 109 -7.06 -27.21 -16.19
N VAL A 110 -7.78 -27.26 -15.07
CA VAL A 110 -8.37 -28.50 -14.50
C VAL A 110 -9.87 -28.61 -14.79
N GLN A 111 -10.50 -27.53 -15.30
CA GLN A 111 -11.89 -27.49 -15.76
C GLN A 111 -11.96 -27.67 -17.28
#